data_AF-A0A8B6F5C5-F1
#
_entry.id   AF-A0A8B6F5C5-F1
#
_cell.length_a   1.000
_cell.length_b   1.000
_cell.length_c   1.000
_cell.angle_alpha   90.00
_cell.angle_beta   90.00
_cell.angle_gamma   90.00
#
_symmetry.space_group_name_H-M   'P 1'
#
loop_
_entity.id
_entity.type
_entity.pdbx_description
1 polymer ?
#
loop_
_entity_poly.entity_id
_entity_poly.type
_entity_poly.pdbx_seq_one_letter_code
_entity_poly.pdbx_strand_id
1 'polypeptide(L)' 'MSMKKKRFLADYKMYNPQNLEKALQAVFTKQMSQKKAAETFGVPQTTISRRLPKFITDLMESAKKIP' A
#
# COMPACT_ATOMS: atom_id res chain seq x y z
N MET A 1 -24.17 -8.08 14.31
CA MET A 1 -23.40 -6.82 14.43
C MET A 1 -22.45 -6.70 13.25
N SER A 2 -22.78 -5.86 12.26
CA SER A 2 -21.86 -5.56 11.16
C SER A 2 -20.76 -4.65 11.71
N MET A 3 -19.56 -5.19 11.96
CA MET A 3 -18.38 -4.39 12.26
C MET A 3 -18.10 -3.52 11.04
N LYS A 4 -18.71 -2.33 10.97
CA LYS A 4 -18.34 -1.28 10.03
C LYS A 4 -16.89 -0.92 10.35
N LYS A 5 -15.99 -1.57 9.62
CA LYS A 5 -14.53 -1.43 9.62
C LYS A 5 -14.21 0.04 9.83
N LYS A 6 -13.74 0.39 11.04
CA LYS A 6 -13.47 1.76 11.49
C LYS A 6 -12.74 2.46 10.35
N ARG A 7 -13.39 3.45 9.74
CA ARG A 7 -12.72 4.34 8.81
C ARG A 7 -11.71 5.10 9.67
N PHE A 8 -10.45 4.67 9.63
CA PHE A 8 -9.29 5.35 10.21
C PHE A 8 -9.07 6.71 9.53
N LEU A 9 -10.07 7.60 9.64
CA LEU A 9 -10.06 8.95 9.07
C LEU A 9 -9.56 9.99 10.09
N ALA A 10 -9.12 9.58 11.29
CA ALA A 10 -8.74 10.51 12.35
C ALA A 10 -7.24 10.88 12.35
N ASP A 11 -6.33 10.03 11.84
CA ASP A 11 -4.90 10.34 11.74
C ASP A 11 -4.50 10.53 10.27
N TYR A 12 -5.13 11.51 9.62
CA TYR A 12 -4.72 11.95 8.30
C TYR A 12 -3.26 12.43 8.41
N LYS A 13 -2.33 11.63 7.88
CA LYS A 13 -0.94 12.01 7.49
C LYS A 13 0.24 11.62 8.41
N MET A 14 0.20 10.51 9.16
CA MET A 14 1.41 9.98 9.85
C MET A 14 1.89 8.59 9.40
N TYR A 15 1.51 8.10 8.21
CA TYR A 15 2.23 6.95 7.67
C TYR A 15 3.52 7.42 6.98
N ASN A 16 4.63 6.79 7.34
CA ASN A 16 5.92 7.09 6.73
C ASN A 16 5.90 6.69 5.25
N PRO A 17 6.35 7.54 4.30
CA PRO A 17 6.50 7.17 2.90
C PRO A 17 7.29 5.86 2.70
N GLN A 18 8.33 5.63 3.51
CA GLN A 18 9.13 4.39 3.46
C GLN A 18 8.29 3.15 3.84
N ASN A 19 7.38 3.29 4.80
CA ASN A 19 6.46 2.22 5.18
C ASN A 19 5.41 1.99 4.09
N LEU A 20 4.95 3.04 3.41
CA LEU A 20 4.06 2.93 2.26
C LEU A 20 4.73 2.15 1.12
N GLU A 21 5.97 2.49 0.75
CA GLU A 21 6.70 1.79 -0.31
C GLU A 21 6.92 0.32 0.04
N LYS A 22 7.37 0.01 1.26
CA LYS A 22 7.54 -1.38 1.73
C LYS A 22 6.22 -2.16 1.69
N ALA A 23 5.12 -1.54 2.11
CA ALA A 23 3.80 -2.16 2.04
C ALA A 23 3.36 -2.44 0.60
N LEU A 24 3.57 -1.47 -0.30
CA LEU A 24 3.24 -1.62 -1.73
C LEU A 24 4.08 -2.71 -2.38
N GLN A 25 5.38 -2.74 -2.12
CA GLN A 25 6.30 -3.75 -2.65
C GLN A 25 5.94 -5.15 -2.14
N ALA A 26 5.65 -5.31 -0.85
CA ALA A 26 5.31 -6.61 -0.27
C ALA A 26 3.96 -7.16 -0.79
N VAL A 27 3.02 -6.28 -1.10
CA VAL A 27 1.75 -6.65 -1.75
C VAL A 27 1.98 -6.98 -3.22
N PHE A 28 2.80 -6.21 -3.92
CA PHE A 28 3.14 -6.44 -5.32
C PHE A 28 3.86 -7.77 -5.53
N THR A 29 4.85 -8.09 -4.70
CA THR A 29 5.58 -9.37 -4.72
C THR A 29 4.74 -10.55 -4.24
N LYS A 30 3.46 -10.33 -3.90
CA LYS A 30 2.55 -11.31 -3.31
C LYS A 30 3.08 -11.96 -2.03
N GLN A 31 4.05 -11.35 -1.34
CA GLN A 31 4.54 -11.82 -0.05
C GLN A 31 3.47 -11.74 1.04
N MET A 32 2.60 -10.73 0.98
CA MET A 32 1.54 -10.54 1.96
C MET A 32 0.29 -9.90 1.38
N SER A 33 -0.86 -10.16 2.01
CA SER A 33 -2.12 -9.54 1.63
C SER A 33 -2.17 -8.07 2.04
N GLN A 34 -3.01 -7.27 1.35
CA GLN A 34 -3.18 -5.84 1.65
C GLN A 34 -3.56 -5.58 3.13
N LYS A 35 -4.32 -6.48 3.74
CA LYS A 35 -4.70 -6.38 5.16
C LYS A 35 -3.48 -6.58 6.06
N LYS A 36 -2.68 -7.62 5.79
CA LYS A 36 -1.48 -7.91 6.57
C LYS A 36 -0.42 -6.82 6.41
N ALA A 37 -0.21 -6.31 5.20
CA ALA A 37 0.67 -5.17 4.97
C ALA A 37 0.21 -3.91 5.72
N ALA A 38 -1.10 -3.65 5.76
CA ALA A 38 -1.64 -2.51 6.46
C ALA A 38 -1.35 -2.54 7.96
N GLU A 39 -1.52 -3.71 8.59
CA GLU A 39 -1.25 -3.94 10.00
C GLU A 39 0.27 -3.90 10.30
N THR A 40 1.08 -4.53 9.45
CA THR A 40 2.55 -4.61 9.64
C THR A 40 3.24 -3.25 9.50
N PHE A 41 2.84 -2.44 8.52
CA PHE A 41 3.52 -1.18 8.20
C PHE A 41 2.82 0.06 8.77
N GLY A 42 1.67 -0.11 9.43
CA GLY A 42 0.86 1.00 9.95
C GLY A 42 0.28 1.88 8.85
N VAL A 43 0.07 1.33 7.65
CA VAL A 43 -0.44 2.05 6.49
C VAL A 43 -1.89 1.63 6.23
N PRO A 44 -2.85 2.55 6.04
CA PRO A 44 -4.23 2.15 5.77
C PRO A 44 -4.38 1.29 4.51
N GLN A 45 -5.18 0.22 4.58
CA GLN A 45 -5.45 -0.68 3.45
C GLN A 45 -5.98 0.08 2.22
N THR A 46 -6.83 1.08 2.44
CA THR A 46 -7.38 1.94 1.39
C THR A 46 -6.30 2.79 0.71
N THR A 47 -5.26 3.19 1.43
CA THR A 47 -4.10 3.90 0.88
C THR A 47 -3.30 2.97 -0.03
N ILE A 48 -3.00 1.75 0.44
CA ILE A 48 -2.30 0.72 -0.34
C ILE A 48 -3.06 0.46 -1.64
N SER A 49 -4.37 0.18 -1.56
CA SER A 49 -5.18 -0.13 -2.74
C SER A 49 -5.26 1.01 -3.75
N ARG A 50 -5.25 2.27 -3.31
CA ARG A 50 -5.28 3.45 -4.21
C ARG A 50 -3.92 3.72 -4.87
N ARG A 51 -2.82 3.45 -4.16
CA ARG A 51 -1.46 3.74 -4.64
C ARG A 51 -0.85 2.58 -5.43
N LEU A 52 -1.27 1.35 -5.17
CA LEU A 52 -0.74 0.13 -5.79
C LEU A 52 -0.79 0.14 -7.32
N PRO A 53 -1.90 0.51 -7.99
CA PRO A 53 -1.91 0.54 -9.46
C PRO A 53 -0.87 1.51 -10.03
N LYS A 54 -0.77 2.72 -9.45
CA LYS A 54 0.21 3.73 -9.87
C LYS A 54 1.65 3.27 -9.63
N PHE A 55 1.91 2.61 -8.49
CA PHE A 55 3.22 2.04 -8.18
C PHE A 55 3.62 0.97 -9.20
N ILE A 56 2.68 0.09 -9.59
CA ILE A 56 2.92 -0.94 -10.59
C ILE A 56 3.20 -0.33 -11.96
N THR A 57 2.40 0.64 -12.39
CA THR A 57 2.63 1.31 -13.69
C THR A 57 3.98 2.00 -13.74
N ASP A 58 4.38 2.68 -12.67
CA ASP A 58 5.66 3.38 -12.57
C ASP A 58 6.86 2.41 -12.60
N LEU A 59 6.73 1.27 -11.92
CA LEU A 59 7.73 0.20 -11.93
C LEU A 59 7.86 -0.45 -13.31
N MET A 60 6.73 -0.71 -13.97
CA MET A 60 6.70 -1.29 -15.32
C MET A 60 7.27 -0.33 -16.37
N GLU A 61 6.94 0.96 -16.28
CA GLU A 61 7.48 2.00 -17.16
C GLU A 61 9.00 2.11 -16.97
N SER A 62 9.47 2.10 -15.72
CA SER A 62 10.89 2.14 -15.40
C SER A 62 11.65 0.91 -15.91
N ALA A 63 11.04 -0.29 -15.82
CA ALA A 63 11.63 -1.53 -16.30
C ALA A 63 11.74 -1.59 -17.83
N LYS A 64 10.90 -0.86 -18.56
CA LYS A 64 10.92 -0.80 -20.03
C LYS A 64 12.04 0.10 -20.58
N LYS A 65 12.68 0.90 -19.72
CA LYS A 65 13.76 1.82 -20.08
C LYS A 65 15.15 1.18 -19.89
N ILE A 66 15.34 0.01 -20.48
CA ILE A 66 16.65 -0.62 -20.62
C ILE A 66 16.98 -0.54 -22.13
N PRO A 67 18.03 0.19 -22.54
CA PRO A 67 18.45 0.25 -23.95
C PRO A 67 18.92 -1.12 -24.46
#